data_AF-A0A2E4HI21-F1
#
_entry.id   AF-A0A2E4HI21-F1
#
_cell.length_a   1.000
_cell.length_b   1.000
_cell.length_c   1.000
_cell.angle_alpha   90.00
_cell.angle_beta   90.00
_cell.angle_gamma   90.00
#
_symmetry.space_group_name_H-M   'P 1'
#
loop_
_entity.id
_entity.type
_entity.pdbx_description
1 polymer ?
#
loop_
_entity_poly.entity_id
_entity_poly.type
_entity_poly.pdbx_seq_one_letter_code
_entity_poly.pdbx_strand_id
1 'polypeptide(L)'
;MAIASNNSQEQVSGGGVPMYVGIAASQIVAVNPTQAELADMGVNLKAAPEYKVTLSEKEYQKVTFWVKHTGPDFVTRFDILMMPTIRVSKDGSKSMWTNSRGQISWSDTDPSAKYDWYHGEGVRKAYVGEDTLLNFVKAWANVSNGGDCYLETIEKIVNGDVSELKQLIGALTENKVRLLMGVKDEKYQTIYTKHFGRLKPQRNDLFIKELNGDYGSFNAEYNTDLVLRRWEAAIIAPDTEDTTSTATASTDQAPW
;
A
#
# COMPACT_ATOMS: atom_id res chain seq x y z
N MET A 1 33.14 -39.70 4.40
CA MET A 1 32.52 -38.41 4.78
C MET A 1 31.46 -38.08 3.76
N ALA A 2 30.22 -37.83 4.17
CA ALA A 2 29.14 -37.43 3.27
C ALA A 2 28.76 -35.97 3.59
N ILE A 3 29.44 -35.04 2.91
CA ILE A 3 29.04 -33.63 2.89
C ILE A 3 28.59 -33.35 1.47
N ALA A 4 27.33 -32.95 1.32
CA ALA A 4 26.81 -32.45 0.05
C ALA A 4 27.40 -31.04 -0.18
N SER A 5 28.04 -30.83 -1.33
CA SER A 5 28.55 -29.54 -1.77
C SER A 5 27.73 -29.04 -2.96
N ASN A 6 27.37 -27.76 -2.94
CA ASN A 6 26.77 -27.07 -4.07
C ASN A 6 27.82 -26.14 -4.72
N ASN A 7 27.54 -25.66 -5.93
CA ASN A 7 28.42 -24.71 -6.62
C ASN A 7 28.45 -23.37 -5.87
N SER A 8 29.61 -22.72 -5.76
CA SER A 8 29.73 -21.41 -5.10
C SER A 8 28.93 -20.28 -5.76
N GLN A 9 28.45 -20.48 -6.99
CA GLN A 9 27.52 -19.57 -7.69
C GLN A 9 26.04 -19.88 -7.39
N GLU A 10 25.75 -21.02 -6.76
CA GLU A 10 24.39 -21.40 -6.37
C GLU A 10 24.05 -20.78 -5.03
N GLN A 11 22.93 -20.06 -4.99
CA GLN A 11 22.38 -19.57 -3.74
C GLN A 11 21.78 -20.74 -2.95
N VAL A 12 22.55 -21.27 -2.01
CA VAL A 12 22.19 -22.45 -1.19
C VAL A 12 21.26 -22.16 -0.01
N SER A 13 21.03 -20.88 0.28
CA SER A 13 20.10 -20.38 1.31
C SER A 13 19.88 -18.87 1.11
N GLY A 14 18.66 -18.39 1.29
CA GLY A 14 18.40 -16.96 1.50
C GLY A 14 18.17 -16.08 0.26
N GLY A 15 17.58 -16.62 -0.81
CA GLY A 15 17.01 -15.79 -1.88
C GLY A 15 15.68 -15.22 -1.44
N GLY A 16 15.69 -14.14 -0.66
CA GLY A 16 14.45 -13.43 -0.29
C GLY A 16 13.63 -13.08 -1.53
N VAL A 17 12.31 -13.08 -1.41
CA VAL A 17 11.41 -12.67 -2.51
C VAL A 17 11.85 -11.27 -2.97
N PRO A 18 12.13 -11.04 -4.27
CA PRO A 18 12.51 -9.73 -4.77
C PRO A 18 11.48 -8.68 -4.37
N MET A 19 11.94 -7.58 -3.78
CA MET A 19 11.10 -6.44 -3.44
C MET A 19 11.25 -5.34 -4.49
N TYR A 20 10.25 -4.50 -4.61
CA TYR A 20 10.14 -3.46 -5.63
C TYR A 20 9.72 -2.13 -5.02
N VAL A 21 10.21 -1.04 -5.62
CA VAL A 21 9.84 0.33 -5.30
C VAL A 21 9.34 1.05 -6.56
N GLY A 22 8.44 2.02 -6.36
CA GLY A 22 7.89 2.84 -7.46
C GLY A 22 6.47 2.46 -7.83
N ILE A 23 5.93 3.09 -8.88
CA ILE A 23 4.53 2.92 -9.27
C ILE A 23 4.37 1.75 -10.25
N ALA A 24 3.57 0.75 -9.87
CA ALA A 24 3.20 -0.37 -10.73
C ALA A 24 1.73 -0.29 -11.16
N ALA A 25 1.45 -0.72 -12.40
CA ALA A 25 0.09 -1.02 -12.83
C ALA A 25 -0.28 -2.42 -12.35
N SER A 26 -1.37 -2.52 -11.61
CA SER A 26 -1.74 -3.71 -10.84
C SER A 26 -3.17 -4.14 -11.14
N GLN A 27 -3.40 -5.44 -11.24
CA GLN A 27 -4.71 -6.05 -11.31
C GLN A 27 -5.12 -6.54 -9.92
N ILE A 28 -6.37 -6.31 -9.54
CA ILE A 28 -6.91 -6.85 -8.28
C ILE A 28 -7.34 -8.30 -8.55
N VAL A 29 -6.85 -9.23 -7.74
CA VAL A 29 -7.05 -10.67 -7.97
C VAL A 29 -7.84 -11.34 -6.86
N ALA A 30 -7.80 -10.80 -5.64
CA ALA A 30 -8.65 -11.27 -4.54
C ALA A 30 -8.88 -10.19 -3.48
N VAL A 31 -9.92 -10.36 -2.67
CA VAL A 31 -10.17 -9.57 -1.45
C VAL A 31 -10.58 -10.51 -0.32
N ASN A 32 -9.92 -10.37 0.82
CA ASN A 32 -10.00 -11.29 1.97
C ASN A 32 -10.10 -12.78 1.56
N PRO A 33 -9.16 -13.30 0.74
CA PRO A 33 -9.20 -14.70 0.34
C PRO A 33 -9.00 -15.64 1.53
N THR A 34 -9.67 -16.78 1.50
CA THR A 34 -9.39 -17.91 2.39
C THR A 34 -7.98 -18.45 2.16
N GLN A 35 -7.49 -19.28 3.08
CA GLN A 35 -6.20 -19.95 2.90
C GLN A 35 -6.16 -20.83 1.65
N ALA A 36 -7.29 -21.46 1.27
CA ALA A 36 -7.40 -22.26 0.06
C ALA A 36 -7.30 -21.38 -1.20
N GLU A 37 -8.07 -20.29 -1.27
CA GLU A 37 -8.00 -19.32 -2.38
C GLU A 37 -6.57 -18.75 -2.54
N LEU A 38 -5.84 -18.53 -1.43
CA LEU A 38 -4.43 -18.11 -1.47
C LEU A 38 -3.49 -19.19 -2.00
N ALA A 39 -3.67 -20.44 -1.59
CA ALA A 39 -2.87 -21.56 -2.07
C ALA A 39 -3.04 -21.75 -3.59
N ASP A 40 -4.26 -21.60 -4.10
CA ASP A 40 -4.57 -21.65 -5.54
C ASP A 40 -3.87 -20.53 -6.33
N MET A 41 -3.60 -19.40 -5.69
CA MET A 41 -2.81 -18.29 -6.25
C MET A 41 -1.29 -18.47 -6.09
N GLY A 42 -0.83 -19.61 -5.56
CA GLY A 42 0.58 -19.87 -5.29
C GLY A 42 1.12 -19.21 -4.01
N VAL A 43 0.23 -18.70 -3.15
CA VAL A 43 0.59 -18.05 -1.88
C VAL A 43 0.41 -19.03 -0.73
N ASN A 44 1.53 -19.60 -0.26
CA ASN A 44 1.53 -20.56 0.83
C ASN A 44 1.74 -19.86 2.18
N LEU A 45 0.65 -19.63 2.93
CA LEU A 45 0.72 -19.10 4.28
C LEU A 45 0.87 -20.22 5.32
N LYS A 46 1.69 -19.97 6.36
CA LYS A 46 1.87 -20.88 7.50
C LYS A 46 0.63 -20.97 8.40
N ALA A 47 -0.21 -19.93 8.39
CA ALA A 47 -1.42 -19.84 9.17
C ALA A 47 -2.55 -19.21 8.34
N ALA A 48 -3.79 -19.48 8.72
CA ALA A 48 -4.95 -18.85 8.11
C ALA A 48 -4.84 -17.31 8.20
N PRO A 49 -5.24 -16.58 7.15
CA PRO A 49 -5.18 -15.13 7.18
C PRO A 49 -6.18 -14.57 8.19
N GLU A 50 -5.72 -13.66 9.04
CA GLU A 50 -6.58 -12.91 9.96
C GLU A 50 -7.00 -11.60 9.29
N TYR A 51 -8.30 -11.30 9.28
CA TYR A 51 -8.87 -10.07 8.71
C TYR A 51 -9.40 -9.10 9.77
N LYS A 52 -8.91 -9.23 11.00
CA LYS A 52 -9.12 -8.31 12.09
C LYS A 52 -7.78 -7.80 12.61
N VAL A 53 -7.78 -6.62 13.22
CA VAL A 53 -6.62 -6.10 13.94
C VAL A 53 -7.08 -5.16 15.03
N THR A 54 -6.44 -5.22 16.19
CA THR A 54 -6.65 -4.25 17.27
C THR A 54 -5.50 -3.24 17.26
N LEU A 55 -5.82 -1.96 17.13
CA LEU A 55 -4.86 -0.85 17.20
C LEU A 55 -5.39 0.20 18.17
N SER A 56 -4.59 0.54 19.19
CA SER A 56 -4.97 1.54 20.21
C SER A 56 -6.37 1.27 20.81
N GLU A 57 -6.60 0.03 21.24
CA GLU A 57 -7.87 -0.44 21.85
C GLU A 57 -9.10 -0.38 20.94
N LYS A 58 -8.91 -0.13 19.63
CA LYS A 58 -9.98 -0.17 18.64
C LYS A 58 -9.81 -1.38 17.73
N GLU A 59 -10.89 -2.13 17.53
CA GLU A 59 -10.95 -3.24 16.57
C GLU A 59 -11.25 -2.68 15.18
N TYR A 60 -10.43 -3.08 14.21
CA TYR A 60 -10.62 -2.79 12.79
C TYR A 60 -10.87 -4.09 12.03
N GLN A 61 -11.78 -4.04 11.07
CA GLN A 61 -11.87 -5.02 10.00
C GLN A 61 -10.86 -4.65 8.91
N LYS A 62 -10.04 -5.61 8.47
CA LYS A 62 -9.11 -5.44 7.35
C LYS A 62 -9.81 -5.85 6.07
N VAL A 63 -9.92 -4.91 5.14
CA VAL A 63 -10.23 -5.21 3.74
C VAL A 63 -8.89 -5.33 3.02
N THR A 64 -8.39 -6.56 2.97
CA THR A 64 -7.11 -6.94 2.36
C THR A 64 -7.31 -7.25 0.88
N PHE A 65 -6.81 -6.37 0.02
CA PHE A 65 -6.75 -6.62 -1.42
C PHE A 65 -5.44 -7.28 -1.80
N TRP A 66 -5.53 -8.37 -2.55
CA TRP A 66 -4.39 -9.02 -3.20
C TRP A 66 -4.30 -8.53 -4.64
N VAL A 67 -3.09 -8.18 -5.04
CA VAL A 67 -2.84 -7.49 -6.30
C VAL A 67 -1.72 -8.17 -7.06
N LYS A 68 -1.94 -8.40 -8.35
CA LYS A 68 -0.94 -8.91 -9.29
C LYS A 68 -0.37 -7.74 -10.07
N HIS A 69 0.95 -7.58 -10.04
CA HIS A 69 1.63 -6.48 -10.74
C HIS A 69 1.90 -6.84 -12.20
N THR A 70 1.82 -5.85 -13.07
CA THR A 70 2.15 -6.01 -14.50
C THR A 70 3.47 -5.30 -14.82
N GLY A 71 4.39 -6.01 -15.47
CA GLY A 71 5.81 -5.70 -15.53
C GLY A 71 6.59 -6.88 -14.92
N PRO A 72 7.18 -6.75 -13.72
CA PRO A 72 7.57 -7.92 -12.94
C PRO A 72 6.33 -8.70 -12.48
N ASP A 73 6.30 -10.01 -12.71
CA ASP A 73 5.20 -10.87 -12.27
C ASP A 73 5.39 -11.27 -10.81
N PHE A 74 4.66 -10.61 -9.92
CA PHE A 74 4.58 -10.97 -8.51
C PHE A 74 3.26 -10.49 -7.92
N VAL A 75 2.91 -11.07 -6.78
CA VAL A 75 1.68 -10.75 -6.04
C VAL A 75 2.04 -10.08 -4.73
N THR A 76 1.33 -9.01 -4.39
CA THR A 76 1.40 -8.37 -3.08
C THR A 76 0.01 -8.13 -2.52
N ARG A 77 -0.07 -7.47 -1.37
CA ARG A 77 -1.34 -7.08 -0.76
C ARG A 77 -1.24 -5.74 -0.07
N PHE A 78 -2.39 -5.13 0.17
CA PHE A 78 -2.53 -3.99 1.06
C PHE A 78 -3.86 -4.06 1.81
N ASP A 79 -3.90 -3.43 2.97
CA ASP A 79 -5.06 -3.44 3.85
C ASP A 79 -5.69 -2.05 3.90
N ILE A 80 -7.01 -2.00 3.80
CA ILE A 80 -7.81 -0.85 4.21
C ILE A 80 -8.46 -1.20 5.54
N LEU A 81 -8.22 -0.38 6.56
CA LEU A 81 -8.77 -0.60 7.90
C LEU A 81 -10.13 0.09 8.03
N MET A 82 -11.17 -0.70 8.28
CA MET A 82 -12.56 -0.26 8.37
C MET A 82 -13.10 -0.44 9.80
N MET A 83 -14.01 0.44 10.22
CA MET A 83 -14.78 0.26 11.46
C MET A 83 -16.24 0.66 11.26
N PRO A 84 -17.20 0.01 11.93
CA PRO A 84 -18.62 0.39 11.92
C PRO A 84 -18.91 1.64 12.78
N THR A 85 -18.00 2.61 12.75
CA THR A 85 -18.08 3.87 13.49
C THR A 85 -18.01 5.02 12.50
N ILE A 86 -18.86 6.03 12.69
CA ILE A 86 -18.83 7.25 11.89
C ILE A 86 -17.52 7.99 12.14
N ARG A 87 -16.85 8.40 11.06
CA ARG A 87 -15.58 9.13 11.16
C ARG A 87 -15.85 10.60 11.50
N VAL A 88 -15.22 11.06 12.57
CA VAL A 88 -15.27 12.45 13.04
C VAL A 88 -13.89 13.08 13.05
N SER A 89 -13.83 14.41 13.02
CA SER A 89 -12.58 15.18 13.08
C SER A 89 -11.90 14.96 14.43
N LYS A 90 -10.62 15.35 14.54
CA LYS A 90 -9.83 15.16 15.76
C LYS A 90 -10.49 15.82 17.00
N ASP A 91 -11.16 16.94 16.81
CA ASP A 91 -11.90 17.70 17.83
C ASP A 91 -13.38 17.29 17.95
N GLY A 92 -13.86 16.37 17.12
CA GLY A 92 -15.25 15.90 17.08
C GLY A 92 -16.26 16.90 16.51
N SER A 93 -15.83 18.08 16.04
CA SER A 93 -16.75 19.14 15.57
C SER A 93 -17.39 18.86 14.21
N LYS A 94 -16.76 18.02 13.39
CA LYS A 94 -17.22 17.68 12.03
C LYS A 94 -17.29 16.18 11.83
N SER A 95 -18.29 15.73 11.09
CA SER A 95 -18.34 14.37 10.55
C SER A 95 -17.73 14.36 9.15
N MET A 96 -17.16 13.22 8.75
CA MET A 96 -16.87 12.94 7.34
C MET A 96 -18.18 12.50 6.66
N TRP A 97 -18.44 13.05 5.48
CA TRP A 97 -19.63 12.78 4.68
C TRP A 97 -19.24 12.14 3.36
N THR A 98 -20.10 11.26 2.85
CA THR A 98 -20.04 10.74 1.50
C THR A 98 -21.41 10.73 0.83
N ASN A 99 -21.44 10.45 -0.48
CA ASN A 99 -22.63 10.48 -1.32
C ASN A 99 -22.56 9.40 -2.41
N SER A 100 -23.57 9.30 -3.28
CA SER A 100 -23.62 8.31 -4.37
C SER A 100 -22.49 8.45 -5.39
N ARG A 101 -21.83 9.61 -5.45
CA ARG A 101 -20.65 9.85 -6.30
C ARG A 101 -19.33 9.58 -5.57
N GLY A 102 -19.39 9.07 -4.34
CA GLY A 102 -18.28 8.84 -3.44
C GLY A 102 -17.48 10.11 -3.11
N GLN A 103 -18.07 11.31 -3.24
CA GLN A 103 -17.40 12.56 -2.86
C GLN A 103 -17.18 12.56 -1.35
N ILE A 104 -16.03 13.03 -0.88
CA ILE A 104 -15.73 13.12 0.55
C ILE A 104 -15.71 14.59 0.96
N SER A 105 -16.36 14.91 2.07
CA SER A 105 -16.33 16.25 2.66
C SER A 105 -16.35 16.17 4.19
N TRP A 106 -15.73 17.15 4.84
CA TRP A 106 -15.76 17.29 6.30
C TRP A 106 -16.66 18.47 6.66
N SER A 107 -17.78 18.19 7.32
CA SER A 107 -18.78 19.21 7.63
C SER A 107 -19.50 18.93 8.94
N ASP A 108 -19.89 19.99 9.62
CA ASP A 108 -20.73 20.03 10.82
C ASP A 108 -22.21 19.74 10.48
N THR A 109 -22.61 20.05 9.24
CA THR A 109 -23.96 19.87 8.69
C THR A 109 -23.90 19.17 7.33
N ASP A 110 -25.05 18.83 6.75
CA ASP A 110 -25.13 18.26 5.40
C ASP A 110 -24.34 19.14 4.39
N PRO A 111 -23.30 18.61 3.73
CA PRO A 111 -22.47 19.41 2.84
C PRO A 111 -23.21 19.85 1.57
N SER A 112 -24.24 19.12 1.12
CA SER A 112 -25.02 19.47 -0.09
C SER A 112 -25.86 20.72 0.10
N ALA A 113 -26.20 21.06 1.35
CA ALA A 113 -26.87 22.31 1.70
C ALA A 113 -25.90 23.50 1.83
N LYS A 114 -24.58 23.24 1.83
CA LYS A 114 -23.53 24.23 2.12
C LYS A 114 -22.63 24.53 0.93
N TYR A 115 -22.46 23.56 0.03
CA TYR A 115 -21.47 23.60 -1.03
C TYR A 115 -22.07 23.19 -2.38
N ASP A 116 -22.05 24.10 -3.35
CA ASP A 116 -22.58 23.85 -4.71
C ASP A 116 -21.83 22.73 -5.46
N TRP A 117 -20.57 22.47 -5.08
CA TRP A 117 -19.75 21.41 -5.67
C TRP A 117 -20.08 20.01 -5.12
N TYR A 118 -20.86 19.91 -4.04
CA TYR A 118 -21.17 18.66 -3.36
C TYR A 118 -22.59 18.19 -3.69
N HIS A 119 -22.68 16.97 -4.24
CA HIS A 119 -23.95 16.42 -4.70
C HIS A 119 -24.79 15.83 -3.57
N GLY A 120 -26.11 16.03 -3.64
CA GLY A 120 -27.07 15.65 -2.60
C GLY A 120 -27.55 14.20 -2.67
N GLU A 121 -27.32 13.49 -3.78
CA GLU A 121 -27.79 12.11 -3.94
C GLU A 121 -27.02 11.16 -3.03
N GLY A 122 -27.75 10.41 -2.19
CA GLY A 122 -27.17 9.41 -1.30
C GLY A 122 -26.28 9.99 -0.18
N VAL A 123 -26.44 11.27 0.17
CA VAL A 123 -25.65 11.91 1.22
C VAL A 123 -25.84 11.21 2.56
N ARG A 124 -24.73 10.85 3.18
CA ARG A 124 -24.68 10.30 4.54
C ARG A 124 -23.32 10.53 5.17
N LYS A 125 -23.24 10.28 6.47
CA LYS A 125 -21.96 10.23 7.18
C LYS A 125 -21.19 8.98 6.76
N ALA A 126 -19.88 9.11 6.62
CA ALA A 126 -18.99 8.04 6.20
C ALA A 126 -18.41 7.30 7.41
N TYR A 127 -18.17 6.01 7.23
CA TYR A 127 -17.50 5.17 8.22
C TYR A 127 -15.98 5.40 8.22
N VAL A 128 -15.30 4.98 9.28
CA VAL A 128 -13.82 5.00 9.30
C VAL A 128 -13.29 4.05 8.23
N GLY A 129 -12.35 4.53 7.41
CA GLY A 129 -11.70 3.79 6.32
C GLY A 129 -12.41 3.91 4.97
N GLU A 130 -13.69 4.30 4.97
CA GLU A 130 -14.52 4.31 3.77
C GLU A 130 -14.03 5.28 2.69
N ASP A 131 -13.48 6.43 3.06
CA ASP A 131 -12.85 7.37 2.13
C ASP A 131 -11.72 6.71 1.34
N THR A 132 -10.90 5.90 2.01
CA THR A 132 -9.79 5.19 1.38
C THR A 132 -10.32 4.13 0.42
N LEU A 133 -11.35 3.38 0.84
CA LEU A 133 -12.00 2.37 -0.01
C LEU A 133 -12.67 2.98 -1.24
N LEU A 134 -13.42 4.07 -1.09
CA LEU A 134 -14.06 4.77 -2.20
C LEU A 134 -13.04 5.38 -3.16
N ASN A 135 -11.96 5.99 -2.65
CA ASN A 135 -10.89 6.52 -3.50
C ASN A 135 -10.19 5.41 -4.29
N PHE A 136 -9.97 4.25 -3.68
CA PHE A 136 -9.44 3.07 -4.34
C PHE A 136 -10.38 2.56 -5.44
N VAL A 137 -11.65 2.32 -5.12
CA VAL A 137 -12.66 1.81 -6.07
C VAL A 137 -12.83 2.77 -7.24
N LYS A 138 -12.87 4.09 -7.00
CA LYS A 138 -12.93 5.10 -8.07
C LYS A 138 -11.78 5.00 -9.05
N ALA A 139 -10.55 4.84 -8.54
CA ALA A 139 -9.36 4.73 -9.37
C ALA A 139 -9.35 3.41 -10.14
N TRP A 140 -9.69 2.30 -9.47
CA TRP A 140 -9.71 0.96 -10.05
C TRP A 140 -10.83 0.77 -11.08
N ALA A 141 -12.06 1.15 -10.77
CA ALA A 141 -13.19 1.13 -11.70
C ALA A 141 -13.10 2.20 -12.80
N ASN A 142 -12.09 3.08 -12.74
CA ASN A 142 -11.85 4.17 -13.69
C ASN A 142 -13.09 5.09 -13.87
N VAL A 143 -13.79 5.37 -12.77
CA VAL A 143 -15.03 6.17 -12.75
C VAL A 143 -14.75 7.57 -13.31
N SER A 144 -15.52 8.06 -14.27
CA SER A 144 -15.35 9.42 -14.81
C SER A 144 -15.63 10.49 -13.75
N ASN A 145 -15.21 11.73 -14.01
CA ASN A 145 -15.55 12.82 -13.09
C ASN A 145 -17.07 13.00 -13.03
N GLY A 146 -17.64 13.06 -11.83
CA GLY A 146 -19.08 13.15 -11.59
C GLY A 146 -19.85 11.83 -11.74
N GLY A 147 -19.19 10.72 -12.09
CA GLY A 147 -19.83 9.41 -12.14
C GLY A 147 -20.13 8.85 -10.75
N ASP A 148 -21.11 7.95 -10.69
CA ASP A 148 -21.50 7.27 -9.46
C ASP A 148 -20.41 6.30 -9.00
N CYS A 149 -20.18 6.26 -7.70
CA CYS A 149 -19.26 5.34 -7.04
C CYS A 149 -19.63 5.22 -5.57
N TYR A 150 -20.47 4.24 -5.26
CA TYR A 150 -20.86 3.86 -3.91
C TYR A 150 -20.90 2.33 -3.79
N LEU A 151 -20.86 1.83 -2.57
CA LEU A 151 -20.98 0.42 -2.25
C LEU A 151 -22.32 0.21 -1.55
N GLU A 152 -23.18 -0.63 -2.11
CA GLU A 152 -24.53 -0.91 -1.62
C GLU A 152 -24.50 -1.58 -0.24
N THR A 153 -23.45 -2.36 0.04
CA THR A 153 -23.31 -3.13 1.27
C THR A 153 -22.26 -2.57 2.22
N ILE A 154 -21.99 -1.26 2.17
CA ILE A 154 -20.96 -0.63 3.02
C ILE A 154 -21.09 -0.97 4.51
N GLU A 155 -22.33 -1.04 5.04
CA GLU A 155 -22.60 -1.41 6.43
C GLU A 155 -22.16 -2.85 6.75
N LYS A 156 -22.20 -3.75 5.77
CA LYS A 156 -21.70 -5.12 5.91
C LYS A 156 -20.19 -5.18 5.74
N ILE A 157 -19.63 -4.39 4.82
CA ILE A 157 -18.16 -4.31 4.58
C ILE A 157 -17.43 -3.83 5.83
N VAL A 158 -17.95 -2.80 6.53
CA VAL A 158 -17.34 -2.33 7.79
C VAL A 158 -17.42 -3.37 8.92
N ASN A 159 -18.25 -4.40 8.77
CA ASN A 159 -18.38 -5.54 9.66
C ASN A 159 -17.67 -6.81 9.11
N GLY A 160 -16.92 -6.70 8.00
CA GLY A 160 -16.05 -7.75 7.48
C GLY A 160 -16.63 -8.59 6.34
N ASP A 161 -17.87 -8.36 5.92
CA ASP A 161 -18.45 -9.04 4.75
C ASP A 161 -18.03 -8.33 3.46
N VAL A 162 -17.12 -8.96 2.71
CA VAL A 162 -16.56 -8.44 1.46
C VAL A 162 -17.24 -9.00 0.20
N SER A 163 -18.44 -9.57 0.31
CA SER A 163 -19.12 -10.24 -0.81
C SER A 163 -19.31 -9.34 -2.04
N GLU A 164 -19.73 -8.08 -1.82
CA GLU A 164 -19.85 -7.09 -2.90
C GLU A 164 -18.50 -6.78 -3.56
N LEU A 165 -17.43 -6.68 -2.76
CA LEU A 165 -16.08 -6.44 -3.29
C LEU A 165 -15.57 -7.65 -4.10
N LYS A 166 -15.91 -8.89 -3.71
CA LYS A 166 -15.61 -10.09 -4.51
C LYS A 166 -16.34 -10.06 -5.86
N GLN A 167 -17.61 -9.65 -5.89
CA GLN A 167 -18.36 -9.48 -7.13
C GLN A 167 -17.73 -8.39 -8.01
N LEU A 168 -17.29 -7.28 -7.40
CA LEU A 168 -16.63 -6.19 -8.12
C LEU A 168 -15.33 -6.64 -8.80
N ILE A 169 -14.54 -7.53 -8.18
CA ILE A 169 -13.36 -8.12 -8.83
C ILE A 169 -13.74 -8.85 -10.12
N GLY A 170 -14.82 -9.62 -10.10
CA GLY A 170 -15.33 -10.31 -11.29
C GLY A 170 -15.87 -9.37 -12.37
N ALA A 171 -16.40 -8.21 -11.99
CA ALA A 171 -16.87 -7.18 -12.93
C ALA A 171 -15.73 -6.35 -13.55
N LEU A 172 -14.60 -6.25 -12.86
CA LEU A 172 -13.48 -5.36 -13.21
C LEU A 172 -12.20 -6.13 -13.59
N THR A 173 -12.33 -7.32 -14.20
CA THR A 173 -11.18 -8.19 -14.52
C THR A 173 -10.15 -7.52 -15.41
N GLU A 174 -10.57 -6.69 -16.36
CA GLU A 174 -9.68 -5.99 -17.30
C GLU A 174 -9.12 -4.68 -16.74
N ASN A 175 -9.65 -4.21 -15.60
CA ASN A 175 -9.24 -2.95 -15.02
C ASN A 175 -7.95 -3.09 -14.22
N LYS A 176 -7.10 -2.08 -14.36
CA LYS A 176 -5.86 -1.94 -13.59
C LYS A 176 -5.83 -0.62 -12.84
N VAL A 177 -5.22 -0.65 -11.67
CA VAL A 177 -4.97 0.52 -10.82
C VAL A 177 -3.47 0.70 -10.67
N ARG A 178 -3.03 1.95 -10.53
CA ARG A 178 -1.64 2.29 -10.27
C ARG A 178 -1.41 2.40 -8.77
N LEU A 179 -0.44 1.64 -8.27
CA LEU A 179 -0.11 1.55 -6.85
C LEU A 179 1.35 1.95 -6.66
N LEU A 180 1.62 2.85 -5.72
CA LEU A 180 2.98 3.17 -5.32
C LEU A 180 3.45 2.15 -4.29
N MET A 181 4.53 1.46 -4.60
CA MET A 181 5.14 0.44 -3.76
C MET A 181 6.36 0.98 -3.03
N GLY A 182 6.57 0.47 -1.82
CA GLY A 182 7.74 0.73 -1.01
C GLY A 182 8.17 -0.49 -0.20
N VAL A 183 9.38 -0.42 0.36
CA VAL A 183 9.95 -1.43 1.25
C VAL A 183 10.03 -0.88 2.65
N LYS A 184 9.32 -1.51 3.60
CA LYS A 184 9.33 -1.13 5.00
C LYS A 184 10.27 -2.04 5.78
N ASP A 185 11.08 -1.45 6.66
CA ASP A 185 12.03 -2.13 7.55
C ASP A 185 12.97 -3.08 6.78
N GLU A 186 13.31 -2.76 5.52
CA GLU A 186 14.15 -3.57 4.61
C GLU A 186 13.65 -5.01 4.39
N LYS A 187 12.40 -5.29 4.74
CA LYS A 187 11.87 -6.66 4.84
C LYS A 187 10.49 -6.84 4.22
N TYR A 188 9.66 -5.79 4.26
CA TYR A 188 8.25 -5.92 3.92
C TYR A 188 7.88 -5.04 2.74
N GLN A 189 7.42 -5.68 1.66
CA GLN A 189 6.75 -4.99 0.57
C GLN A 189 5.44 -4.37 1.07
N THR A 190 5.26 -3.07 0.85
CA THR A 190 4.04 -2.33 1.22
C THR A 190 3.59 -1.40 0.09
N ILE A 191 2.34 -0.95 0.17
CA ILE A 191 1.69 -0.06 -0.80
C ILE A 191 1.25 1.22 -0.10
N TYR A 192 1.48 2.35 -0.75
CA TYR A 192 1.00 3.64 -0.31
C TYR A 192 -0.50 3.78 -0.58
N THR A 193 -1.30 3.88 0.50
CA THR A 193 -2.78 3.87 0.41
C THR A 193 -3.43 5.24 0.48
N LYS A 194 -2.65 6.33 0.53
CA LYS A 194 -3.21 7.69 0.47
C LYS A 194 -3.56 8.13 -0.94
N HIS A 195 -3.00 7.48 -1.96
CA HIS A 195 -3.33 7.75 -3.36
C HIS A 195 -3.39 6.46 -4.18
N PHE A 196 -4.40 6.37 -5.03
CA PHE A 196 -4.57 5.32 -6.02
C PHE A 196 -4.70 5.96 -7.40
N GLY A 197 -3.86 5.55 -8.34
CA GLY A 197 -3.81 6.19 -9.66
C GLY A 197 -4.60 5.40 -10.71
N ARG A 198 -5.12 6.11 -11.72
CA ARG A 198 -5.68 5.48 -12.92
C ARG A 198 -4.58 5.10 -13.89
N LEU A 199 -4.80 4.09 -14.73
CA LEU A 199 -3.83 3.75 -15.78
C LEU A 199 -3.66 4.88 -16.81
N LYS A 200 -4.76 5.58 -17.15
CA LYS A 200 -4.75 6.76 -18.01
C LYS A 200 -5.75 7.81 -17.48
N PRO A 201 -5.40 9.11 -17.48
CA PRO A 201 -4.06 9.65 -17.69
C PRO A 201 -3.11 9.26 -16.55
N GLN A 202 -1.83 9.07 -16.87
CA GLN A 202 -0.81 8.76 -15.86
C GLN A 202 -0.38 10.04 -15.12
N ARG A 203 -1.05 10.34 -14.02
CA ARG A 203 -0.83 11.54 -13.20
C ARG A 203 0.09 11.27 -12.02
N ASN A 204 1.40 11.14 -12.27
CA ASN A 204 2.40 10.91 -11.21
C ASN A 204 2.50 12.10 -10.25
N ASP A 205 2.20 13.30 -10.76
CA ASP A 205 2.12 14.53 -9.98
C ASP A 205 1.12 14.45 -8.83
N LEU A 206 0.05 13.66 -8.95
CA LEU A 206 -0.91 13.45 -7.86
C LEU A 206 -0.35 12.56 -6.75
N PHE A 207 0.48 11.55 -7.07
CA PHE A 207 1.20 10.80 -6.04
C PHE A 207 2.17 11.71 -5.28
N ILE A 208 2.93 12.55 -6.00
CA ILE A 208 3.87 13.50 -5.39
C ILE A 208 3.13 14.50 -4.50
N LYS A 209 1.98 15.01 -4.96
CA LYS A 209 1.13 15.91 -4.18
C LYS A 209 0.70 15.27 -2.87
N GLU A 210 0.20 14.04 -2.91
CA GLU A 210 -0.23 13.33 -1.70
C GLU A 210 0.95 13.02 -0.78
N LEU A 211 2.10 12.59 -1.30
CA LEU A 211 3.32 12.33 -0.52
C LEU A 211 3.80 13.58 0.24
N ASN A 212 3.66 14.75 -0.37
CA ASN A 212 4.06 16.04 0.21
C ASN A 212 2.98 16.68 1.09
N GLY A 213 1.80 16.05 1.23
CA GLY A 213 0.72 16.54 2.08
C GLY A 213 0.98 16.32 3.57
N ASP A 214 0.30 17.10 4.43
CA ASP A 214 0.49 17.07 5.89
C ASP A 214 0.27 15.69 6.54
N TYR A 215 -0.57 14.85 5.92
CA TYR A 215 -0.87 13.48 6.34
C TYR A 215 -0.46 12.43 5.30
N GLY A 216 0.48 12.84 4.44
CA GLY A 216 0.92 12.17 3.23
C GLY A 216 2.09 11.21 3.39
N SER A 217 2.72 11.18 4.55
CA SER A 217 3.96 10.41 4.75
C SER A 217 3.79 8.93 4.40
N PHE A 218 4.77 8.39 3.68
CA PHE A 218 4.86 6.97 3.39
C PHE A 218 5.95 6.37 4.27
N ASN A 219 5.56 5.56 5.26
CA ASN A 219 6.50 4.89 6.16
C ASN A 219 7.10 3.63 5.50
N ALA A 220 7.82 3.85 4.40
CA ALA A 220 8.53 2.85 3.61
C ALA A 220 9.58 3.55 2.74
N GLU A 221 10.64 2.84 2.38
CA GLU A 221 11.59 3.28 1.38
C GLU A 221 10.98 3.16 -0.02
N TYR A 222 11.12 4.21 -0.82
CA TYR A 222 10.73 4.24 -2.22
C TYR A 222 11.64 5.18 -3.00
N ASN A 223 11.73 5.00 -4.31
CA ASN A 223 12.52 5.86 -5.19
C ASN A 223 11.76 7.15 -5.53
N THR A 224 12.46 8.28 -5.47
CA THR A 224 11.87 9.63 -5.64
C THR A 224 11.34 9.91 -7.05
N ASP A 225 11.86 9.24 -8.07
CA ASP A 225 11.35 9.35 -9.45
C ASP A 225 10.12 8.48 -9.72
N LEU A 226 9.70 7.65 -8.75
CA LEU A 226 8.52 6.80 -8.78
C LEU A 226 8.50 5.76 -9.92
N VAL A 227 9.62 5.55 -10.61
CA VAL A 227 9.77 4.55 -11.68
C VAL A 227 9.94 3.16 -11.07
N LEU A 228 9.09 2.21 -11.46
CA LEU A 228 9.15 0.84 -10.96
C LEU A 228 10.54 0.22 -11.17
N ARG A 229 11.17 -0.24 -10.10
CA ARG A 229 12.44 -0.99 -10.14
C ARG A 229 12.53 -1.99 -8.98
N ARG A 230 13.42 -2.97 -9.12
CA ARG A 230 13.79 -3.84 -8.01
C ARG A 230 14.48 -3.01 -6.94
N TRP A 231 14.16 -3.26 -5.68
CA TRP A 231 14.81 -2.66 -4.54
C TRP A 231 16.13 -3.39 -4.26
N GLU A 232 17.16 -2.62 -3.95
CA GLU A 232 18.47 -3.10 -3.53
C GLU A 232 18.79 -2.46 -2.19
N ALA A 233 19.14 -3.28 -1.20
CA ALA A 233 19.58 -2.77 0.09
C ALA A 233 20.83 -1.92 -0.12
N ALA A 234 20.91 -0.76 0.53
CA ALA A 234 22.15 -0.01 0.57
C ALA A 234 23.24 -0.89 1.18
N ILE A 235 24.23 -1.29 0.38
CA ILE A 235 25.38 -2.05 0.88
C ILE A 235 26.14 -1.09 1.79
N ILE A 236 26.25 -1.42 3.09
CA ILE A 236 27.22 -0.78 3.97
C ILE A 236 28.59 -1.12 3.39
N ALA A 237 29.21 -0.16 2.71
CA ALA A 237 30.62 -0.28 2.35
C ALA A 237 31.40 -0.42 3.67
N PRO A 238 32.30 -1.42 3.81
CA PRO A 238 33.21 -1.42 4.94
C PRO A 238 33.98 -0.11 4.92
N ASP A 239 34.11 0.54 6.08
CA ASP A 239 34.97 1.71 6.22
C ASP A 239 36.33 1.37 5.61
N THR A 240 36.74 2.15 4.61
CA THR A 240 38.11 2.09 4.12
C THR A 240 39.01 2.45 5.29
N GLU A 241 39.64 1.45 5.90
CA GLU A 241 40.72 1.67 6.84
C GLU A 241 41.77 2.51 6.12
N ASP A 242 41.89 3.78 6.54
CA ASP A 242 43.01 4.63 6.17
C ASP A 242 44.29 3.89 6.60
N THR A 243 44.99 3.31 5.62
CA THR A 243 46.34 2.82 5.80
C THR A 243 47.24 4.01 6.12
N THR A 244 47.32 4.33 7.41
CA THR A 244 48.36 5.21 7.95
C THR A 244 49.69 4.47 7.81
N SER A 245 50.41 4.83 6.75
CA SER A 245 51.82 4.50 6.56
C SER A 245 52.62 4.92 7.79
N THR A 246 52.94 3.96 8.65
CA THR A 246 53.92 4.10 9.72
C THR A 246 55.29 4.15 9.05
N ALA A 247 55.83 5.36 8.85
CA ALA A 247 57.24 5.54 8.52
C ALA A 247 58.07 5.22 9.77
N THR A 248 58.67 4.03 9.78
CA THR A 248 59.67 3.58 10.76
C THR A 248 60.92 4.46 10.64
N ALA A 249 61.16 5.32 11.62
CA ALA A 249 62.46 5.95 11.79
C ALA A 249 63.42 4.94 12.44
N SER A 250 64.42 4.48 11.69
CA SER A 250 65.54 3.70 12.24
C SER A 250 66.59 4.65 12.81
N THR A 251 66.80 4.59 14.11
CA THR A 251 68.01 5.04 14.79
C THR A 251 69.15 4.06 14.53
N ASP A 252 70.28 4.51 14.00
CA ASP A 252 71.59 4.32 14.67
C ASP A 252 72.74 4.99 13.88
N GLN A 253 73.44 5.92 14.53
CA GLN A 253 74.90 5.86 14.74
C GLN A 253 75.40 7.17 15.40
N ALA A 254 75.78 7.07 16.67
CA ALA A 254 76.85 7.87 17.27
C ALA A 254 78.19 7.12 17.09
N PRO A 255 79.36 7.60 17.56
CA PRO A 255 79.76 8.94 18.01
C PRO A 255 81.00 9.47 17.25
N TRP A 256 81.32 10.76 17.36
CA TRP A 256 82.61 11.39 17.74
C TRP A 256 82.38 12.91 17.81
#